data_AF-A0AAE0E9U8-F1
#
_entry.id   AF-A0AAE0E9U8-F1
#
_cell.length_a   1.000
_cell.length_b   1.000
_cell.length_c   1.000
_cell.angle_alpha   90.00
_cell.angle_beta   90.00
_cell.angle_gamma   90.00
#
_symmetry.space_group_name_H-M   'P 1'
#
loop_
_entity.id
_entity.type
_entity.pdbx_description
1 polymer ?
#
loop_
_entity_poly.entity_id
_entity_poly.type
_entity_poly.pdbx_seq_one_letter_code
_entity_poly.pdbx_strand_id
1 'polypeptide(L)'
;MIPRTDAQKEERDESGNPVFLDVGSWLKSELKKWWDRDHPNELFTVKYIDPTYMIRAVPANATDNLYCTLLAHSAIHGIMAGYTGFVCGPINGNYAYIPLEEVARAKNEVNTKDHKWAWVRSVTCQPDFEKT
;
A
#
# COMPACT_ATOMS: atom_id res chain seq x y z
N MET A 1 3.28 13.11 12.94
CA MET A 1 2.36 11.95 12.97
C MET A 1 0.97 12.47 13.31
N ILE A 2 -0.09 11.96 12.67
CA ILE A 2 -1.47 12.41 12.94
C ILE A 2 -1.76 12.25 14.44
N PRO A 3 -2.13 13.31 15.17
CA PRO A 3 -2.49 13.18 16.58
C PRO A 3 -3.67 12.21 16.72
N ARG A 4 -3.49 11.15 17.54
CA ARG A 4 -4.53 10.16 17.84
C ARG A 4 -4.96 10.28 19.29
N THR A 5 -6.26 10.21 19.56
CA THR A 5 -6.75 9.96 20.92
C THR A 5 -6.43 8.52 21.34
N ASP A 6 -6.46 8.22 22.65
CA ASP A 6 -6.15 6.86 23.12
C ASP A 6 -7.18 5.84 22.64
N ALA A 7 -8.46 6.21 22.57
CA ALA A 7 -9.51 5.39 21.97
C ALA A 7 -9.23 5.05 20.49
N GLN A 8 -8.72 6.00 19.70
CA GLN A 8 -8.38 5.79 18.28
C GLN A 8 -7.14 4.92 18.06
N LYS A 9 -6.29 4.75 19.08
CA LYS A 9 -5.13 3.84 18.97
C LYS A 9 -5.54 2.38 19.17
N GLU A 10 -6.65 2.14 19.84
CA GLU A 10 -7.15 0.81 20.21
C GLU A 10 -8.28 0.31 19.30
N GLU A 11 -8.81 1.17 18.43
CA GLU A 11 -9.85 0.83 17.48
C GLU A 11 -9.39 -0.27 16.50
N ARG A 12 -10.19 -1.33 16.40
CA ARG A 12 -9.94 -2.49 15.54
C ARG A 12 -11.18 -2.83 14.73
N ASP A 13 -10.97 -3.38 13.54
CA ASP A 13 -12.03 -3.94 12.72
C ASP A 13 -12.50 -5.31 13.25
N GLU A 14 -13.53 -5.88 12.62
CA GLU A 14 -14.09 -7.19 12.99
C GLU A 14 -13.08 -8.35 12.88
N SER A 15 -12.03 -8.18 12.09
CA SER A 15 -10.92 -9.14 11.94
C SER A 15 -9.77 -8.89 12.92
N GLY A 16 -9.88 -7.88 13.79
CA GLY A 16 -8.87 -7.51 14.79
C GLY A 16 -7.74 -6.63 14.27
N ASN A 17 -7.81 -6.16 13.01
CA ASN A 17 -6.80 -5.26 12.45
C ASN A 17 -6.96 -3.84 13.01
N PRO A 18 -5.86 -3.13 13.34
CA PRO A 18 -5.95 -1.73 13.73
C PRO A 18 -6.59 -0.87 12.63
N VAL A 19 -7.56 -0.04 12.99
CA VAL A 19 -8.16 0.92 12.05
C VAL A 19 -7.21 2.11 11.88
N PHE A 20 -6.84 2.40 10.63
CA PHE A 20 -6.00 3.55 10.31
C PHE A 20 -6.83 4.81 10.11
N LEU A 21 -6.31 5.95 10.61
CA LEU A 21 -6.90 7.26 10.33
C LEU A 21 -6.64 7.68 8.88
N ASP A 22 -7.58 8.42 8.30
CA ASP A 22 -7.45 8.98 6.96
C ASP A 22 -6.41 10.12 6.93
N VAL A 23 -5.23 9.79 6.41
CA VAL A 23 -4.14 10.74 6.20
C VAL A 23 -4.44 11.78 5.12
N GLY A 24 -5.25 11.45 4.13
CA GLY A 24 -5.58 12.34 3.02
C GLY A 24 -6.45 13.51 3.48
N SER A 25 -7.55 13.20 4.18
CA SER A 25 -8.40 14.21 4.80
C SER A 25 -7.63 15.05 5.82
N TRP A 26 -6.81 14.43 6.66
CA TRP A 26 -5.97 15.14 7.63
C TRP A 26 -4.99 16.11 6.94
N LEU A 27 -4.25 15.65 5.93
CA LEU A 27 -3.26 16.46 5.23
C LEU A 27 -3.91 17.64 4.51
N LYS A 28 -5.08 17.44 3.89
CA LYS A 28 -5.86 18.52 3.27
C LYS A 28 -6.19 19.62 4.28
N SER A 29 -6.66 19.24 5.47
CA SER A 29 -7.01 20.19 6.53
C SER A 29 -5.79 20.94 7.05
N GLU A 30 -4.68 20.25 7.30
CA GLU A 30 -3.45 20.89 7.79
C GLU A 30 -2.83 21.83 6.74
N LEU A 31 -2.84 21.44 5.47
CA LEU A 31 -2.33 22.28 4.40
C LEU A 31 -3.14 23.58 4.26
N LYS A 32 -4.47 23.50 4.42
CA LYS A 32 -5.32 24.69 4.42
C LYS A 32 -5.02 25.61 5.60
N LYS A 33 -4.93 25.07 6.83
CA LYS A 33 -4.58 25.85 8.03
C LYS A 33 -3.22 26.54 7.90
N TRP A 34 -2.25 25.81 7.36
CA TRP A 34 -0.92 26.34 7.10
C TRP A 34 -0.98 27.52 6.10
N TRP A 35 -1.71 27.36 5.00
CA TRP A 35 -1.85 28.41 4.00
C TRP A 35 -2.56 29.66 4.53
N ASP A 36 -3.68 29.48 5.23
CA ASP A 36 -4.46 30.58 5.83
C ASP A 36 -3.61 31.41 6.82
N ARG A 37 -2.65 30.76 7.50
CA ARG A 37 -1.73 31.40 8.45
C ARG A 37 -0.61 32.18 7.75
N ASP A 38 0.03 31.58 6.75
CA ASP A 38 1.25 32.14 6.14
C ASP A 38 0.92 33.08 4.95
N HIS A 39 -0.26 32.96 4.34
CA HIS A 39 -0.69 33.72 3.15
C HIS A 39 -2.15 34.22 3.29
N PRO A 40 -2.46 35.07 4.28
CA PRO A 40 -3.84 35.41 4.69
C PRO A 40 -4.69 36.12 3.62
N ASN A 41 -4.09 36.65 2.56
CA ASN A 41 -4.76 37.38 1.49
C ASN A 41 -4.75 36.66 0.14
N GLU A 42 -4.32 35.39 0.10
CA GLU A 42 -4.23 34.61 -1.12
C GLU A 42 -5.30 33.51 -1.15
N LEU A 43 -5.93 33.34 -2.32
CA LEU A 43 -6.90 32.28 -2.53
C LEU A 43 -6.19 30.93 -2.68
N PHE A 44 -6.58 29.96 -1.85
CA PHE A 44 -6.04 28.61 -1.90
C PHE A 44 -7.14 27.56 -1.99
N THR A 45 -6.99 26.66 -2.96
CA THR A 45 -7.95 25.57 -3.20
C THR A 45 -7.23 24.23 -3.24
N VAL A 46 -7.56 23.34 -2.30
CA VAL A 46 -7.06 21.96 -2.28
C VAL A 46 -8.15 21.01 -2.72
N LYS A 47 -7.90 20.29 -3.82
CA LYS A 47 -8.74 19.18 -4.27
C LYS A 47 -8.14 17.87 -3.76
N TYR A 48 -8.87 17.20 -2.89
CA TYR A 48 -8.52 15.86 -2.43
C TYR A 48 -9.28 14.84 -3.26
N ILE A 49 -8.58 13.80 -3.72
CA ILE A 49 -9.13 12.72 -4.53
C ILE A 49 -8.77 11.42 -3.82
N ASP A 50 -9.80 10.63 -3.46
CA ASP A 50 -9.64 9.28 -2.93
C ASP A 50 -10.12 8.26 -3.98
N PRO A 51 -9.20 7.66 -4.75
CA PRO A 51 -9.53 6.64 -5.73
C PRO A 51 -9.57 5.22 -5.15
N THR A 52 -9.53 5.03 -3.82
CA THR A 52 -9.37 3.70 -3.20
C THR A 52 -10.38 2.67 -3.73
N TYR A 53 -11.67 3.02 -3.76
CA TYR A 53 -12.69 2.12 -4.31
C TYR A 53 -12.60 1.96 -5.82
N MET A 54 -12.23 3.01 -6.56
CA MET A 54 -12.07 2.93 -8.02
C MET A 54 -10.95 1.96 -8.40
N ILE A 55 -9.85 1.95 -7.64
CA ILE A 55 -8.71 1.06 -7.88
C ILE A 55 -9.06 -0.39 -7.51
N ARG A 56 -9.79 -0.61 -6.40
CA ARG A 56 -10.05 -1.95 -5.87
C ARG A 56 -11.28 -2.65 -6.45
N ALA A 57 -12.22 -1.89 -7.02
CA ALA A 57 -13.49 -2.42 -7.52
C ALA A 57 -13.55 -2.53 -9.06
N VAL A 58 -12.51 -2.09 -9.77
CA VAL A 58 -12.46 -2.22 -11.23
C VAL A 58 -12.15 -3.67 -11.63
N PRO A 59 -12.70 -4.17 -12.76
CA PRO A 59 -12.33 -5.48 -13.28
C PRO A 59 -10.83 -5.62 -13.56
N ALA A 60 -10.30 -6.81 -13.34
CA ALA A 60 -8.92 -7.15 -13.64
C ALA A 60 -8.61 -6.99 -15.13
N ASN A 61 -7.43 -6.44 -15.44
CA ASN A 61 -6.94 -6.34 -16.82
C ASN A 61 -6.50 -7.72 -17.35
N ALA A 62 -6.14 -7.80 -18.64
CA ALA A 62 -5.76 -9.06 -19.27
C ALA A 62 -4.55 -9.75 -18.59
N THR A 63 -3.55 -8.97 -18.16
CA THR A 63 -2.36 -9.48 -17.48
C THR A 63 -2.70 -10.05 -16.11
N ASP A 64 -3.52 -9.34 -15.33
CA ASP A 64 -4.00 -9.78 -14.02
C ASP A 64 -4.88 -11.02 -14.15
N ASN A 65 -5.74 -11.10 -15.17
CA ASN A 65 -6.56 -12.29 -15.45
C ASN A 65 -5.70 -13.52 -15.74
N LEU A 66 -4.67 -13.37 -16.58
CA LEU A 66 -3.72 -14.44 -16.85
C LEU A 66 -2.98 -14.88 -15.58
N TYR A 67 -2.52 -13.91 -14.79
CA TYR A 67 -1.81 -14.16 -13.55
C TYR A 67 -2.68 -14.90 -12.52
N CYS A 68 -3.90 -14.43 -12.28
CA CYS A 68 -4.87 -15.08 -11.39
C CYS A 68 -5.21 -16.50 -11.85
N THR A 69 -5.32 -16.73 -13.16
CA THR A 69 -5.57 -18.08 -13.71
C THR A 69 -4.41 -19.02 -13.42
N LEU A 70 -3.17 -18.57 -13.63
CA LEU A 70 -1.96 -19.36 -13.37
C LEU A 70 -1.80 -19.67 -11.87
N LEU A 71 -2.07 -18.70 -11.00
CA LEU A 71 -2.12 -18.91 -9.55
C LEU A 71 -3.16 -19.97 -9.19
N ALA A 72 -4.40 -19.83 -9.68
CA ALA A 72 -5.48 -20.77 -9.38
C ALA A 72 -5.14 -22.22 -9.80
N HIS A 73 -4.65 -22.41 -11.03
CA HIS A 73 -4.23 -23.74 -11.49
C HIS A 73 -3.06 -24.31 -10.67
N SER A 74 -2.08 -23.48 -10.33
CA SER A 74 -0.95 -23.91 -9.49
C SER A 74 -1.42 -24.37 -8.10
N ALA A 75 -2.33 -23.61 -7.48
CA ALA A 75 -2.92 -23.99 -6.20
C ALA A 75 -3.69 -25.33 -6.30
N ILE A 76 -4.52 -25.49 -7.33
CA ILE A 76 -5.28 -26.73 -7.57
C ILE A 76 -4.32 -27.92 -7.73
N HIS A 77 -3.29 -27.80 -8.56
CA HIS A 77 -2.33 -28.89 -8.75
C HIS A 77 -1.59 -29.25 -7.45
N GLY A 78 -1.19 -28.26 -6.64
CA GLY A 78 -0.56 -28.50 -5.35
C GLY A 78 -1.48 -29.22 -4.37
N ILE A 79 -2.75 -28.81 -4.29
CA ILE A 79 -3.75 -29.47 -3.44
C ILE A 79 -4.00 -30.90 -3.91
N MET A 80 -4.15 -31.12 -5.22
CA MET A 80 -4.37 -32.45 -5.80
C MET A 80 -3.18 -33.39 -5.61
N ALA A 81 -1.97 -32.83 -5.47
CA ALA A 81 -0.76 -33.59 -5.09
C ALA A 81 -0.67 -33.88 -3.58
N GLY A 82 -1.62 -33.38 -2.76
CA GLY A 82 -1.67 -33.60 -1.32
C GLY A 82 -0.90 -32.56 -0.48
N TYR A 83 -0.48 -31.44 -1.07
CA TYR A 83 0.17 -30.37 -0.32
C TYR A 83 -0.82 -29.48 0.42
N THR A 84 -0.41 -28.95 1.57
CA THR A 84 -1.18 -28.03 2.42
C THR A 84 -0.25 -26.98 3.04
N GLY A 85 -0.82 -25.91 3.60
CA GLY A 85 -0.05 -24.86 4.29
C GLY A 85 0.88 -24.06 3.38
N PHE A 86 0.52 -23.91 2.09
CA PHE A 86 1.32 -23.18 1.11
C PHE A 86 0.51 -22.11 0.39
N VAL A 87 1.21 -21.15 -0.20
CA VAL A 87 0.72 -20.19 -1.19
C VAL A 87 1.48 -20.44 -2.49
N CYS A 88 0.81 -20.40 -3.64
CA CYS A 88 1.49 -20.43 -4.93
C CYS A 88 1.87 -19.02 -5.38
N GLY A 89 3.02 -18.86 -6.03
CA GLY A 89 3.42 -17.57 -6.57
C GLY A 89 4.69 -17.63 -7.42
N PRO A 90 4.96 -16.59 -8.22
CA PRO A 90 6.18 -16.51 -8.99
C PRO A 90 7.38 -16.16 -8.09
N ILE A 91 8.45 -16.94 -8.23
CA ILE A 91 9.78 -16.65 -7.71
C ILE A 91 10.73 -16.64 -8.89
N ASN A 92 11.33 -15.47 -9.19
CA ASN A 92 12.27 -15.30 -10.29
C ASN A 92 11.76 -15.87 -11.63
N GLY A 93 10.48 -15.63 -11.95
CA GLY A 93 9.85 -16.07 -13.20
C GLY A 93 9.30 -17.50 -13.21
N ASN A 94 9.47 -18.28 -12.14
CA ASN A 94 8.94 -19.63 -12.02
C ASN A 94 7.88 -19.72 -10.93
N TYR A 95 6.81 -20.48 -11.15
CA TYR A 95 5.79 -20.70 -10.12
C TYR A 95 6.28 -21.74 -9.10
N ALA A 96 6.19 -21.39 -7.82
CA ALA A 96 6.61 -22.23 -6.71
C ALA A 96 5.53 -22.29 -5.63
N TYR A 97 5.60 -23.32 -4.79
CA TYR A 97 4.84 -23.43 -3.55
C TYR A 97 5.67 -22.87 -2.40
N ILE A 98 5.13 -21.86 -1.73
CA ILE A 98 5.80 -21.08 -0.69
C ILE A 98 5.10 -21.39 0.63
N PRO A 99 5.83 -21.78 1.70
CA PRO A 99 5.22 -22.01 3.01
C PRO A 99 4.45 -20.78 3.51
N LEU A 100 3.20 -20.97 3.92
CA LEU A 100 2.30 -19.89 4.34
C LEU A 100 2.86 -19.06 5.50
N GLU A 101 3.48 -19.74 6.47
CA GLU A 101 4.11 -19.11 7.65
C GLU A 101 5.21 -18.10 7.29
N GLU A 102 6.01 -18.41 6.27
CA GLU A 102 7.07 -17.52 5.80
C GLU A 102 6.48 -16.28 5.10
N VAL A 103 5.42 -16.48 4.31
CA VAL A 103 4.71 -15.38 3.65
C VAL A 103 4.07 -14.44 4.68
N ALA A 104 3.48 -14.98 5.75
CA ALA A 104 2.85 -14.19 6.80
C ALA A 104 3.85 -13.34 7.62
N ARG A 105 5.10 -13.79 7.74
CA ARG A 105 6.16 -13.10 8.49
C ARG A 105 6.95 -12.10 7.64
N ALA A 106 7.10 -12.38 6.35
CA ALA A 106 7.87 -11.55 5.45
C ALA A 106 7.14 -10.24 5.13
N LYS A 107 7.91 -9.14 5.03
CA LYS A 107 7.44 -7.85 4.52
C LYS A 107 8.30 -7.43 3.34
N ASN A 108 7.66 -6.94 2.29
CA ASN A 108 8.34 -6.37 1.14
C ASN A 108 8.27 -4.85 1.21
N GLU A 109 9.20 -4.26 1.95
CA GLU A 109 9.28 -2.80 2.14
C GLU A 109 9.97 -2.13 0.96
N VAL A 110 9.58 -0.88 0.67
CA VAL A 110 10.24 -0.08 -0.37
C VAL A 110 11.68 0.20 0.07
N ASN A 111 12.65 -0.22 -0.74
CA ASN A 111 14.05 0.10 -0.50
C ASN A 111 14.35 1.54 -0.94
N THR A 112 14.48 2.45 0.02
CA THR A 112 14.77 3.87 -0.26
C THR A 112 16.17 4.15 -0.81
N LYS A 113 17.04 3.13 -0.86
CA LYS A 113 18.40 3.24 -1.40
C LYS A 113 18.52 2.64 -2.80
N ASP A 114 17.45 2.08 -3.36
CA ASP A 114 17.46 1.50 -4.70
C ASP A 114 17.18 2.54 -5.80
N HIS A 115 17.35 2.10 -7.05
CA HIS A 115 17.13 2.94 -8.22
C HIS A 115 15.66 3.40 -8.38
N LYS A 116 14.68 2.63 -7.90
CA LYS A 116 13.26 2.97 -8.02
C LYS A 116 12.96 4.19 -7.15
N TRP A 117 13.47 4.19 -5.92
CA TRP A 117 13.33 5.36 -5.05
C TRP A 117 14.11 6.57 -5.56
N ALA A 118 15.31 6.36 -6.10
CA ALA A 118 16.07 7.43 -6.74
C ALA A 118 15.29 8.09 -7.90
N TRP A 119 14.57 7.29 -8.70
CA TRP A 119 13.73 7.81 -9.77
C TRP A 119 12.58 8.66 -9.24
N VAL A 120 11.85 8.19 -8.21
CA VAL A 120 10.79 8.97 -7.54
C VAL A 120 11.33 10.32 -7.06
N ARG A 121 12.50 10.35 -6.43
CA ARG A 121 13.15 11.60 -5.97
C ARG A 121 13.46 12.54 -7.13
N SER A 122 14.00 12.02 -8.24
CA SER A 122 14.33 12.83 -9.41
C SER A 122 13.11 13.48 -10.07
N VAL A 123 11.97 12.78 -10.10
CA VAL A 123 10.73 13.29 -10.72
C VAL A 123 10.02 14.28 -9.81
N THR A 124 10.08 14.07 -8.50
CA THR A 124 9.39 14.93 -7.52
C THR A 124 10.20 16.14 -7.07
N CYS A 125 11.48 16.23 -7.44
CA CYS A 125 12.42 17.27 -7.01
C CYS A 125 12.47 17.45 -5.48
N GLN A 126 12.16 16.41 -4.70
CA GLN A 126 12.19 16.48 -3.24
C GLN A 126 13.65 16.53 -2.75
N PRO A 127 13.94 17.33 -1.71
CA PRO A 127 15.28 17.38 -1.11
C PRO A 127 15.62 16.05 -0.42
N ASP A 128 16.91 15.78 -0.26
CA ASP A 128 17.33 14.66 0.57
C ASP A 128 17.07 14.99 2.05
N PHE A 129 16.32 14.13 2.75
CA PHE A 129 16.00 14.32 4.17
C PHE A 129 17.04 13.67 5.10
N GLU A 130 18.20 13.27 4.57
CA GLU A 130 19.32 12.85 5.41
C GLU A 130 19.76 14.00 6.31
N LYS A 131 19.62 13.80 7.64
CA LYS A 131 20.28 14.67 8.62
C LYS A 131 21.78 14.46 8.47
N THR A 132 22.50 15.49 8.05
CA THR A 132 23.96 15.58 8.19
C THR A 132 24.35 15.51 9.67
#